data_AF-A0A0V0YY18-F1
#
_entry.id   AF-A0A0V0YY18-F1
#
_cell.length_a   1.000
_cell.length_b   1.000
_cell.length_c   1.000
_cell.angle_alpha   90.00
_cell.angle_beta   90.00
_cell.angle_gamma   90.00
#
_symmetry.space_group_name_H-M   'P 1'
#
loop_
_entity.id
_entity.type
_entity.pdbx_description
1 polymer ?
#
loop_
_entity_poly.entity_id
_entity_poly.type
_entity_poly.pdbx_seq_one_letter_code
_entity_poly.pdbx_strand_id
1 'polypeptide(L)'
;FQFKEICTVQHSVSNVIPWINLVQQYANISFLNDCISICRVIRNFGLCLGVAYSKESKVCFIGVLGNNDDEVYLNEGYHFLTLKDCSKDRENERADNDQPELHVLPFLDEVCQLEFYKPLFLTGWSVIIEIRNIATLQECLTNCA
;
A
#
# COMPACT_ATOMS: atom_id res chain seq x y z
N PHE A 1 1.93 16.49 10.71
CA PHE A 1 1.72 15.04 10.85
C PHE A 1 0.75 14.61 9.78
N GLN A 2 1.20 13.85 8.78
CA GLN A 2 0.31 13.23 7.81
C GLN A 2 -0.03 11.86 8.39
N PHE A 3 -1.31 11.66 8.74
CA PHE A 3 -1.78 10.39 9.28
C PHE A 3 -1.54 9.27 8.28
N LYS A 4 -1.18 8.08 8.76
CA LYS A 4 -1.18 6.87 7.93
C LYS A 4 -2.64 6.59 7.53
N GLU A 5 -2.84 6.16 6.29
CA GLU A 5 -4.16 5.78 5.76
C GLU A 5 -4.16 4.30 5.40
N ILE A 6 -5.30 3.65 5.57
CA ILE A 6 -5.59 2.36 4.94
C ILE A 6 -6.43 2.66 3.70
N CYS A 7 -5.95 2.22 2.55
CA CYS A 7 -6.67 2.31 1.29
C CYS A 7 -7.20 0.95 0.86
N THR A 8 -8.51 0.87 0.63
CA THR A 8 -9.15 -0.28 0.01
C THR A 8 -9.02 -0.15 -1.50
N VAL A 9 -8.44 -1.17 -2.12
CA VAL A 9 -8.26 -1.25 -3.57
C VAL A 9 -8.95 -2.49 -4.13
N GLN A 10 -9.41 -2.40 -5.38
CA GLN A 10 -9.86 -3.54 -6.14
C GLN A 10 -8.82 -3.87 -7.21
N HIS A 11 -8.19 -5.02 -7.10
CA HIS A 11 -7.26 -5.54 -8.10
C HIS A 11 -8.04 -6.13 -9.28
N SER A 12 -7.67 -5.72 -10.50
CA SER A 12 -8.24 -6.30 -11.72
C SER A 12 -7.56 -7.62 -12.04
N VAL A 13 -8.38 -8.64 -12.32
CA VAL A 13 -7.94 -9.94 -12.83
C VAL A 13 -7.75 -9.90 -14.36
N SER A 14 -8.42 -8.98 -15.04
CA SER A 14 -8.32 -8.78 -16.49
C SER A 14 -7.18 -7.83 -16.84
N ASN A 15 -6.49 -8.12 -17.95
CA ASN A 15 -5.52 -7.21 -18.57
C ASN A 15 -6.18 -6.18 -19.51
N VAL A 16 -7.48 -6.34 -19.80
CA VAL A 16 -8.28 -5.33 -20.52
C VAL A 16 -9.12 -4.58 -19.50
N ILE A 17 -8.89 -3.27 -19.39
CA ILE A 17 -9.55 -2.39 -18.43
C ILE A 17 -10.50 -1.45 -19.19
N PRO A 18 -11.81 -1.68 -19.16
CA PRO A 18 -12.77 -0.85 -19.88
C PRO A 18 -13.00 0.49 -19.17
N TRP A 19 -13.41 1.49 -19.94
CA TRP A 19 -13.80 2.83 -19.49
C TRP A 19 -12.70 3.59 -18.74
N ILE A 20 -11.44 3.27 -19.03
CA ILE A 20 -10.27 3.88 -18.39
C ILE A 20 -9.32 4.39 -19.47
N ASN A 21 -8.72 5.55 -19.20
CA ASN A 21 -7.56 6.06 -19.93
C ASN A 21 -6.35 6.17 -18.99
N LEU A 22 -5.14 5.92 -19.51
CA LEU A 22 -3.88 6.19 -18.81
C LEU A 22 -3.32 7.53 -19.26
N VAL A 23 -3.22 8.50 -18.35
CA VAL A 23 -2.89 9.90 -18.73
C VAL A 23 -1.56 10.40 -18.20
N GLN A 24 -1.03 9.80 -17.12
CA GLN A 24 0.23 10.23 -16.52
C GLN A 24 1.08 9.02 -16.14
N GLN A 25 2.38 9.10 -16.47
CA GLN A 25 3.37 8.08 -16.15
C GLN A 25 4.36 8.59 -15.10
N TYR A 26 4.65 7.75 -14.11
CA TYR A 26 5.69 7.95 -13.11
C TYR A 26 6.67 6.78 -13.19
N ALA A 27 7.96 7.09 -13.37
CA ALA A 27 9.04 6.11 -13.39
C ALA A 27 9.77 6.06 -12.03
N ASN A 28 10.57 5.00 -11.83
CA ASN A 28 11.33 4.76 -10.60
C ASN A 28 10.47 4.59 -9.34
N ILE A 29 9.22 4.17 -9.51
CA ILE A 29 8.32 3.84 -8.40
C ILE A 29 8.60 2.41 -7.97
N SER A 30 9.31 2.25 -6.86
CA SER A 30 9.77 0.93 -6.40
C SER A 30 8.68 0.14 -5.67
N PHE A 31 7.68 0.82 -5.12
CA PHE A 31 6.62 0.20 -4.34
C PHE A 31 5.24 0.63 -4.85
N LEU A 32 4.32 -0.33 -4.92
CA LEU A 32 2.93 -0.09 -5.30
C LEU A 32 2.26 0.96 -4.39
N ASN A 33 2.59 0.97 -3.10
CA ASN A 33 2.03 1.92 -2.14
C ASN A 33 2.38 3.38 -2.47
N ASP A 34 3.51 3.65 -3.11
CA ASP A 34 3.88 4.99 -3.56
C ASP A 34 2.98 5.41 -4.73
N CYS A 35 2.74 4.49 -5.67
CA CYS A 35 1.82 4.69 -6.79
C CYS A 35 0.38 4.97 -6.31
N ILE A 36 -0.11 4.19 -5.33
CA ILE A 36 -1.41 4.41 -4.69
C ILE A 36 -1.45 5.75 -3.97
N SER A 37 -0.36 6.14 -3.28
CA SER A 37 -0.27 7.42 -2.56
C SER A 37 -0.35 8.62 -3.52
N ILE A 38 0.30 8.54 -4.69
CA ILE A 38 0.16 9.55 -5.76
C ILE A 38 -1.30 9.65 -6.18
N CYS A 39 -1.92 8.52 -6.53
CA CYS A 39 -3.33 8.48 -6.93
C CYS A 39 -4.25 9.04 -5.84
N ARG A 40 -4.03 8.68 -4.57
CA ARG A 40 -4.80 9.12 -3.41
C ARG A 40 -4.80 10.64 -3.24
N VAL A 41 -3.66 11.30 -3.45
CA VAL A 41 -3.53 12.76 -3.36
C VAL A 41 -4.33 13.43 -4.48
N ILE A 42 -4.20 12.95 -5.72
CA ILE A 42 -4.84 13.59 -6.88
C ILE A 42 -6.32 13.19 -7.04
N ARG A 43 -6.76 12.08 -6.43
CA ARG A 43 -8.15 11.61 -6.43
C ARG A 43 -9.11 12.63 -5.81
N ASN A 44 -8.66 13.40 -4.81
CA ASN A 44 -9.47 14.47 -4.22
C ASN A 44 -9.85 15.56 -5.23
N PHE A 45 -9.14 15.65 -6.36
CA PHE A 45 -9.43 16.56 -7.48
C PHE A 45 -10.17 15.88 -8.64
N GLY A 46 -10.62 14.64 -8.46
CA GLY A 46 -11.28 13.85 -9.51
C GLY A 46 -10.33 13.30 -10.59
N LEU A 47 -9.02 13.33 -10.34
CA LEU A 47 -7.99 13.04 -11.35
C LEU A 47 -7.38 11.63 -11.25
N CYS A 48 -7.91 10.76 -10.39
CA CYS A 48 -7.50 9.36 -10.35
C CYS A 48 -8.64 8.44 -9.91
N LEU A 49 -8.87 7.38 -10.69
CA LEU A 49 -9.73 6.25 -10.36
C LEU A 49 -8.94 5.01 -9.94
N GLY A 50 -7.73 4.85 -10.47
CA GLY A 50 -6.90 3.69 -10.21
C GLY A 50 -5.51 3.86 -10.78
N VAL A 51 -4.69 2.82 -10.61
CA VAL A 51 -3.31 2.83 -11.07
C VAL A 51 -2.99 1.56 -11.85
N ALA A 52 -2.20 1.68 -12.93
CA ALA A 52 -1.52 0.54 -13.54
C ALA A 52 -0.06 0.54 -13.07
N TYR A 53 0.36 -0.50 -12.36
CA TYR A 53 1.69 -0.58 -11.76
C TYR A 53 2.43 -1.84 -12.20
N SER A 54 3.72 -1.70 -12.48
CA SER A 54 4.63 -2.82 -12.77
C SER A 54 5.82 -2.78 -11.82
N LYS A 55 5.97 -3.83 -11.01
CA LYS A 55 7.12 -3.99 -10.08
C LYS A 55 8.44 -4.17 -10.84
N GLU A 56 8.40 -4.88 -11.96
CA GLU A 56 9.58 -5.17 -12.78
C GLU A 56 10.16 -3.89 -13.42
N SER A 57 9.30 -3.10 -14.07
CA SER A 57 9.74 -1.85 -14.72
C SER A 57 9.81 -0.66 -13.77
N LYS A 58 9.24 -0.77 -12.56
CA LYS A 58 9.10 0.33 -11.58
C LYS A 58 8.36 1.53 -12.15
N VAL A 59 7.31 1.27 -12.93
CA VAL A 59 6.49 2.28 -13.59
C VAL A 59 5.06 2.22 -13.05
N CYS A 60 4.48 3.40 -12.86
CA CYS A 60 3.13 3.65 -12.39
C CYS A 60 2.41 4.56 -13.37
N PHE A 61 1.21 4.18 -13.81
CA PHE A 61 0.31 5.04 -14.59
C PHE A 61 -0.93 5.41 -13.78
N ILE A 62 -1.41 6.63 -13.97
CA ILE A 62 -2.69 7.10 -13.42
C ILE A 62 -3.81 6.78 -14.39
N GLY A 63 -4.76 5.98 -13.92
CA GLY A 63 -6.02 5.68 -14.59
C GLY A 63 -7.10 6.70 -14.25
N VAL A 64 -7.72 7.27 -15.27
CA VAL A 64 -8.87 8.19 -15.16
C VAL A 64 -10.06 7.62 -15.91
N LEU A 65 -11.26 8.16 -15.65
CA LEU A 65 -12.46 7.78 -16.39
C LEU A 65 -12.30 8.09 -17.87
N GLY A 66 -12.47 7.09 -18.72
CA GLY A 66 -12.62 7.23 -20.16
C GLY A 66 -14.09 7.24 -20.58
N ASN A 67 -14.31 7.33 -21.88
CA ASN A 67 -15.62 7.16 -22.51
C ASN A 67 -16.00 5.67 -22.60
N ASN A 68 -17.23 5.41 -23.04
CA ASN A 68 -17.78 4.06 -23.13
C ASN A 68 -17.00 3.11 -24.06
N ASP A 69 -16.28 3.66 -25.03
CA ASP A 69 -15.50 2.92 -26.03
C ASP A 69 -14.01 2.86 -25.67
N ASP A 70 -13.58 3.52 -24.59
CA ASP A 70 -12.18 3.53 -24.19
C ASP A 70 -11.84 2.24 -23.41
N GLU A 71 -10.71 1.64 -23.74
CA GLU A 71 -10.17 0.49 -23.03
C GLU A 71 -8.65 0.50 -23.05
N VAL A 72 -8.06 0.02 -21.96
CA VAL A 72 -6.60 -0.10 -21.83
C VAL A 72 -6.22 -1.57 -21.83
N TYR A 73 -5.30 -1.91 -22.73
CA TYR A 73 -4.65 -3.21 -22.77
C TYR A 73 -3.34 -3.14 -21.99
N LEU A 74 -3.28 -3.86 -20.87
CA LEU A 74 -2.08 -3.97 -20.06
C LEU A 74 -1.17 -5.07 -20.60
N ASN A 75 0.11 -4.75 -20.75
CA ASN A 75 1.16 -5.72 -21.06
C ASN A 75 1.40 -6.64 -19.86
N GLU A 76 2.03 -7.80 -20.11
CA GLU A 76 2.49 -8.70 -19.05
C GLU A 76 3.36 -7.95 -18.02
N GLY A 77 3.08 -8.17 -16.73
CA GLY A 77 3.78 -7.52 -15.62
C GLY A 77 3.17 -6.21 -15.09
N TYR A 78 2.14 -5.67 -15.75
CA TYR A 78 1.32 -4.59 -15.18
C TYR A 78 0.08 -5.14 -14.46
N HIS A 79 -0.26 -4.54 -13.33
CA HIS A 79 -1.49 -4.79 -12.60
C HIS A 79 -2.30 -3.50 -12.48
N PHE A 80 -3.60 -3.58 -12.78
CA PHE A 80 -4.51 -2.46 -12.54
C PHE A 80 -5.17 -2.57 -11.17
N LEU A 81 -5.15 -1.49 -10.40
CA LEU A 81 -5.82 -1.39 -9.11
C LEU A 81 -6.72 -0.16 -9.06
N THR A 82 -8.02 -0.37 -8.87
CA THR A 82 -8.98 0.71 -8.66
C THR A 82 -8.97 1.14 -7.21
N LEU A 83 -8.78 2.43 -6.96
CA LEU A 83 -8.82 3.00 -5.61
C LEU A 83 -10.27 3.20 -5.18
N LYS A 84 -10.74 2.45 -4.16
CA LYS A 84 -12.14 2.49 -3.71
C LYS A 84 -12.35 3.53 -2.62
N ASP A 85 -11.65 3.42 -1.52
CA ASP A 85 -11.75 4.37 -0.41
C ASP A 85 -10.47 4.35 0.42
N CYS A 86 -10.21 5.43 1.15
CA CYS A 86 -9.11 5.49 2.10
C CYS A 86 -9.58 6.16 3.39
N SER A 87 -9.22 5.57 4.52
CA SER A 87 -9.54 6.09 5.84
C SER A 87 -8.27 6.23 6.67
N LYS A 88 -8.30 7.14 7.65
CA LYS A 88 -7.22 7.27 8.62
C LYS A 88 -7.08 5.96 9.39
N ASP A 89 -5.85 5.46 9.49
CA ASP A 89 -5.56 4.24 10.22
C ASP A 89 -5.24 4.57 11.69
N ARG A 90 -6.12 4.14 12.61
CA ARG A 90 -5.94 4.15 14.08
C ARG A 90 -5.24 5.41 14.62
N GLU A 91 -5.73 6.58 14.20
CA GLU A 91 -5.16 7.91 14.50
C GLU A 91 -4.89 8.11 16.00
N ASN A 92 -5.88 7.76 16.84
CA ASN A 92 -5.78 7.92 18.29
C ASN A 92 -4.77 6.95 18.92
N GLU A 93 -4.69 5.71 18.44
CA GLU A 93 -3.77 4.69 18.98
C GLU A 93 -2.31 4.96 18.58
N ARG A 94 -2.10 5.72 17.49
CA ARG A 94 -0.79 6.13 17.00
C ARG A 94 -0.33 7.50 17.49
N ALA A 95 -1.20 8.29 18.12
CA ALA A 95 -0.94 9.70 18.42
C ALA A 95 0.34 9.92 19.25
N ASP A 96 0.64 8.98 20.16
CA ASP A 96 1.78 9.06 21.08
C ASP A 96 2.90 8.06 20.75
N ASN A 97 2.78 7.28 19.67
CA ASN A 97 3.81 6.30 19.30
C ASN A 97 5.09 7.00 18.84
N ASP A 98 6.21 6.34 19.08
CA ASP A 98 7.50 6.80 18.53
C ASP A 98 7.54 6.58 17.01
N GLN A 99 8.47 7.23 16.32
CA GLN A 99 8.56 7.09 14.87
C GLN A 99 8.84 5.64 14.47
N PRO A 100 8.24 5.15 13.37
CA PRO A 100 8.54 3.80 12.91
C PRO A 100 10.00 3.64 12.52
N GLU A 101 10.56 2.46 12.80
CA GLU A 101 11.96 2.14 12.52
C GLU A 101 12.08 1.23 11.30
N LEU A 102 13.15 1.42 10.51
CA LEU A 102 13.50 0.49 9.45
C LEU A 102 14.39 -0.62 10.01
N HIS A 103 13.93 -1.85 9.89
CA HIS A 103 14.69 -3.04 10.27
C HIS A 103 14.85 -3.96 9.08
N VAL A 104 16.06 -4.49 8.92
CA VAL A 104 16.33 -5.55 7.95
C VAL A 104 15.84 -6.85 8.57
N LEU A 105 14.96 -7.57 7.88
CA LEU A 105 14.56 -8.93 8.24
C LEU A 105 15.25 -9.90 7.28
N PRO A 106 16.43 -10.46 7.65
CA PRO A 106 17.25 -11.24 6.73
C PRO A 106 16.53 -12.47 6.17
N PHE A 107 15.57 -13.03 6.91
CA PHE A 107 14.79 -14.19 6.47
C PHE A 107 13.76 -13.86 5.39
N LEU A 108 13.34 -12.61 5.24
CA LEU A 108 12.49 -12.14 4.14
C LEU A 108 13.31 -11.56 2.98
N ASP A 109 14.61 -11.29 3.19
CA ASP A 109 15.43 -10.46 2.31
C ASP A 109 14.77 -9.09 2.03
N GLU A 110 14.11 -8.54 3.06
CA GLU A 110 13.34 -7.30 2.99
C GLU A 110 13.73 -6.31 4.10
N VAL A 111 13.56 -5.01 3.81
CA VAL A 111 13.59 -3.95 4.81
C VAL A 111 12.14 -3.66 5.21
N CYS A 112 11.81 -3.91 6.46
CA CYS A 112 10.47 -3.69 7.00
C CYS A 112 10.42 -2.42 7.86
N GLN A 113 9.28 -1.74 7.80
CA GLN A 113 8.96 -0.65 8.71
C GLN A 113 8.25 -1.22 9.94
N LEU A 114 8.87 -1.14 11.12
CA LEU A 114 8.29 -1.58 12.39
C LEU A 114 7.66 -0.41 13.14
N GLU A 115 6.40 -0.58 13.54
CA GLU A 115 5.68 0.38 14.38
C GLU A 115 5.48 -0.23 15.78
N PHE A 116 6.06 0.41 16.81
CA PHE A 116 5.85 0.02 18.19
C PHE A 116 4.68 0.80 18.79
N TYR A 117 3.63 0.07 19.15
CA TYR A 117 2.48 0.66 19.82
C TYR A 117 2.72 0.75 21.32
N LYS A 118 2.51 1.94 21.89
CA LYS A 118 2.47 2.14 23.34
C LYS A 118 1.22 1.51 23.97
N PRO A 119 0.02 1.57 23.34
CA PRO A 119 -1.13 0.80 23.82
C PRO A 119 -0.94 -0.71 23.64
N LEU A 120 -1.28 -1.49 24.67
CA LEU A 120 -1.22 -2.96 24.63
C LEU A 120 -2.37 -3.59 23.82
N PHE A 121 -3.46 -2.85 23.59
CA PHE A 121 -4.64 -3.33 22.89
C PHE A 121 -4.94 -2.41 21.71
N LEU A 122 -5.03 -2.98 20.51
CA LEU A 122 -5.29 -2.27 19.26
C LEU A 122 -6.63 -2.68 18.70
N THR A 123 -7.41 -1.71 18.22
CA THR A 123 -8.71 -2.00 17.62
C THR A 123 -8.55 -2.83 16.36
N GLY A 124 -9.29 -3.93 16.26
CA GLY A 124 -9.27 -4.83 15.09
C GLY A 124 -8.11 -5.82 15.06
N TRP A 125 -7.28 -5.87 16.10
CA TRP A 125 -6.20 -6.86 16.23
C TRP A 125 -6.56 -7.93 17.26
N SER A 126 -6.13 -9.15 16.99
CA SER A 126 -6.19 -10.26 17.94
C SER A 126 -4.78 -10.76 18.24
N VAL A 127 -4.55 -11.15 19.49
CA VAL A 127 -3.30 -11.81 19.89
C VAL A 127 -3.33 -13.22 19.30
N ILE A 128 -2.40 -13.50 18.38
CA ILE A 128 -2.30 -14.81 17.72
C ILE A 128 -1.52 -15.79 18.61
N ILE A 129 -0.45 -15.32 19.25
CA ILE A 129 0.40 -16.12 20.14
C ILE A 129 1.10 -15.20 21.15
N GLU A 130 1.30 -15.70 22.38
CA GLU A 130 2.16 -15.06 23.37
C GLU A 130 3.53 -15.75 23.37
N ILE A 131 4.59 -15.05 22.95
CA ILE A 131 5.95 -15.60 22.94
C ILE A 131 6.66 -15.13 24.21
N ARG A 132 7.12 -16.09 25.03
CA ARG A 132 7.78 -15.81 26.31
C ARG A 132 9.28 -16.02 26.21
N ASN A 133 10.02 -15.38 27.12
CA ASN A 133 11.48 -15.50 27.25
C ASN A 133 12.29 -15.03 26.03
N ILE A 134 11.75 -14.09 25.25
CA ILE A 134 12.46 -13.41 24.18
C ILE A 134 13.53 -12.49 24.77
N ALA A 135 14.78 -12.59 24.30
CA ALA A 135 15.88 -11.74 24.72
C ALA A 135 16.13 -10.55 23.78
N THR A 136 15.73 -10.66 22.51
CA THR A 136 15.98 -9.63 21.48
C THR A 136 14.77 -9.37 20.60
N LEU A 137 14.67 -8.14 20.06
CA LEU A 137 13.64 -7.79 19.07
C LEU A 137 13.70 -8.71 17.85
N GLN A 138 14.90 -9.03 17.35
CA GLN A 138 15.08 -9.90 16.19
C GLN A 138 14.50 -11.31 16.43
N GLU A 139 14.71 -11.86 17.62
CA GLU A 139 14.13 -13.13 18.03
C GLU A 139 12.60 -13.05 18.06
N CYS A 140 12.03 -11.95 18.57
CA CYS A 140 10.57 -11.72 18.53
C CYS A 140 10.03 -11.77 17.10
N LEU A 141 10.62 -10.98 16.20
CA LEU A 141 10.15 -10.82 14.82
C LEU A 141 10.27 -12.10 14.00
N THR A 142 11.32 -12.88 14.24
CA THR A 142 11.52 -14.17 13.54
C THR A 142 10.46 -15.20 13.93
N ASN A 143 9.85 -15.08 15.11
CA ASN A 143 8.74 -15.94 15.53
C ASN A 143 7.36 -15.49 14.99
N CYS A 144 7.28 -14.31 14.36
CA CYS A 144 6.05 -13.80 13.73
C CYS A 144 5.97 -14.14 12.22
N ALA A 145 7.02 -14.74 11.65
CA ALA A 145 7.18 -15.01 10.22
C ALA A 145 6.72 -16.42 9.82
#